data_AF-A0A0C1MI17-F1
#
_entry.id   AF-A0A0C1MI17-F1
#
_cell.length_a   1.000
_cell.length_b   1.000
_cell.length_c   1.000
_cell.angle_alpha   90.00
_cell.angle_beta   90.00
_cell.angle_gamma   90.00
#
_symmetry.space_group_name_H-M   'P 1'
#
loop_
_entity.id
_entity.type
_entity.pdbx_description
1 polymer ?
#
loop_
_entity_poly.entity_id
_entity_poly.type
_entity_poly.pdbx_seq_one_letter_code
_entity_poly.pdbx_strand_id
1 'polypeptide(L)'
;MRVFVLVLVFFLSLDVGANNTQRLVFTDCWFSVAFNKDWQVTSKPVKKNKCQLEAKHKNSSANLSISVGYSEYLQVLSEHGFDYFNQQWVTVGRQGAIEIAEPVKFKHWQGLKGTVAVGCHDDGGYIGICPHDVLVLRESSMQDGNVLIIKSFSETEMDFSDIYNTLEAAY
;
A
#
# COMPACT_ATOMS: atom_id res chain seq x y z
N MET A 1 7.91 27.58 62.10
CA MET A 1 8.02 28.07 60.70
C MET A 1 8.11 26.85 59.78
N ARG A 2 7.07 26.57 58.99
CA ARG A 2 7.11 25.52 57.96
C ARG A 2 7.25 26.22 56.61
N VAL A 3 8.37 26.01 55.93
CA VAL A 3 8.65 26.52 54.59
C VAL A 3 7.98 25.59 53.60
N PHE A 4 6.98 26.09 52.88
CA PHE A 4 6.39 25.41 51.72
C PHE A 4 7.29 25.67 50.51
N VAL A 5 7.91 24.62 49.99
CA VAL A 5 8.61 24.64 48.70
C VAL A 5 7.59 24.29 47.62
N LEU A 6 7.20 25.28 46.83
CA LEU A 6 6.40 25.12 45.62
C LEU A 6 7.32 24.64 44.49
N VAL A 7 7.27 23.35 44.18
CA VAL A 7 7.93 22.78 43.00
C VAL A 7 7.04 23.08 41.79
N LEU A 8 7.46 24.06 40.99
CA LEU A 8 6.84 24.41 39.72
C LEU A 8 7.24 23.34 38.69
N VAL A 9 6.35 22.39 38.44
CA VAL A 9 6.52 21.41 37.35
C VAL A 9 6.25 22.14 36.04
N PHE A 10 7.32 22.53 35.34
CA PHE A 10 7.25 22.95 33.95
C PHE A 10 6.83 21.75 33.10
N PHE A 11 5.56 21.71 32.71
CA PHE A 11 5.12 20.87 31.60
C PHE A 11 5.74 21.44 30.32
N LEU A 12 6.88 20.89 29.92
CA LEU A 12 7.35 20.99 28.54
C LEU A 12 6.33 20.26 27.68
N SER A 13 5.35 20.98 27.17
CA SER A 13 4.54 20.55 26.03
C SER A 13 5.48 20.46 24.83
N LEU A 14 6.09 19.29 24.67
CA LEU A 14 6.63 18.88 23.38
C LEU A 14 5.44 18.87 22.42
N ASP A 15 5.35 19.90 21.59
CA ASP A 15 4.55 19.86 20.37
C ASP A 15 5.11 18.72 19.52
N VAL A 16 4.57 17.52 19.75
CA VAL A 16 4.67 16.41 18.82
C VAL A 16 3.99 16.91 17.57
N GLY A 17 4.79 17.35 16.59
CA GLY A 17 4.29 17.83 15.31
C GLY A 17 3.31 16.81 14.78
N ALA A 18 2.02 17.16 14.80
CA ALA A 18 0.98 16.33 14.24
C ALA A 18 1.33 16.12 12.77
N ASN A 19 1.80 14.91 12.44
CA ASN A 19 1.98 14.52 11.05
C ASN A 19 0.59 14.66 10.42
N ASN A 20 0.42 15.64 9.54
CA ASN A 20 -0.88 16.07 9.04
C ASN A 20 -1.32 15.04 7.99
N THR A 21 -1.73 13.87 8.47
CA THR A 21 -2.11 12.71 7.67
C THR A 21 -3.58 12.85 7.31
N GLN A 22 -3.86 13.14 6.03
CA GLN A 22 -5.22 13.30 5.54
C GLN A 22 -5.78 11.93 5.13
N ARG A 23 -6.84 11.47 5.80
CA ARG A 23 -7.60 10.28 5.40
C ARG A 23 -8.53 10.63 4.24
N LEU A 24 -8.43 9.86 3.16
CA LEU A 24 -9.31 9.92 2.00
C LEU A 24 -10.21 8.68 1.99
N VAL A 25 -11.53 8.90 1.96
CA VAL A 25 -12.54 7.85 2.02
C VAL A 25 -13.23 7.73 0.67
N PHE A 26 -13.30 6.51 0.12
CA PHE A 26 -13.88 6.22 -1.19
C PHE A 26 -14.93 5.11 -1.06
N THR A 27 -16.11 5.45 -0.57
CA THR A 27 -17.20 4.48 -0.32
C THR A 27 -17.63 3.73 -1.58
N ASP A 28 -17.66 4.41 -2.74
CA ASP A 28 -17.95 3.78 -4.04
C ASP A 28 -16.91 2.73 -4.48
N CYS A 29 -15.76 2.70 -3.83
CA CYS A 29 -14.65 1.79 -4.09
C CYS A 29 -14.26 0.96 -2.85
N TRP A 30 -15.03 1.06 -1.77
CA TRP A 30 -14.93 0.25 -0.56
C TRP A 30 -13.62 0.32 0.23
N PHE A 31 -12.81 1.35 0.01
CA PHE A 31 -11.58 1.56 0.79
C PHE A 31 -11.37 3.01 1.19
N SER A 32 -10.59 3.20 2.23
CA SER A 32 -9.98 4.47 2.60
C SER A 32 -8.49 4.29 2.84
N VAL A 33 -7.73 5.35 2.59
CA VAL A 33 -6.28 5.38 2.78
C VAL A 33 -5.89 6.77 3.28
N ALA A 34 -4.85 6.84 4.09
CA ALA A 34 -4.36 8.10 4.61
C ALA A 34 -2.96 8.38 4.06
N PHE A 35 -2.77 9.60 3.55
CA PHE A 35 -1.50 10.06 3.03
C PHE A 35 -0.93 11.14 3.94
N ASN A 36 0.38 11.06 4.19
CA ASN A 36 1.11 12.17 4.77
C ASN A 36 1.29 13.29 3.73
N LYS A 37 1.85 14.41 4.14
CA LYS A 37 2.06 15.59 3.28
C LYS A 37 3.06 15.37 2.12
N ASP A 38 3.84 14.29 2.14
CA ASP A 38 4.88 14.00 1.14
C ASP A 38 4.32 13.25 -0.07
N TRP A 39 3.08 12.75 0.02
CA TRP A 39 2.35 12.13 -1.07
C TRP A 39 1.37 13.11 -1.72
N GLN A 40 1.24 13.00 -3.03
CA GLN A 40 0.27 13.74 -3.83
C GLN A 40 -0.56 12.75 -4.64
N VAL A 41 -1.89 12.78 -4.43
CA VAL A 41 -2.83 12.01 -5.25
C VAL A 41 -2.91 12.65 -6.63
N THR A 42 -2.56 11.87 -7.66
CA THR A 42 -2.60 12.29 -9.08
C THR A 42 -3.86 11.82 -9.78
N SER A 43 -4.47 10.73 -9.31
CA SER A 43 -5.75 10.21 -9.83
C SER A 43 -6.61 9.69 -8.69
N LYS A 44 -7.87 10.10 -8.64
CA LYS A 44 -8.84 9.63 -7.63
C LYS A 44 -9.59 8.39 -8.14
N PRO A 45 -9.88 7.41 -7.27
CA PRO A 45 -10.61 6.22 -7.65
C PRO A 45 -12.09 6.57 -7.88
N VAL A 46 -12.60 6.14 -9.03
CA VAL A 46 -14.02 6.25 -9.40
C VAL A 46 -14.43 4.99 -10.17
N LYS A 47 -15.72 4.63 -10.17
CA LYS A 47 -16.18 3.43 -10.91
C LYS A 47 -15.75 3.42 -12.38
N LYS A 48 -15.73 4.59 -13.03
CA LYS A 48 -15.30 4.75 -14.43
C LYS A 48 -13.85 4.33 -14.68
N ASN A 49 -12.95 4.48 -13.69
CA ASN A 49 -11.55 4.08 -13.80
C ASN A 49 -11.26 2.78 -13.03
N LYS A 50 -12.28 1.94 -12.80
CA LYS A 50 -12.15 0.68 -12.05
C LYS A 50 -11.58 0.90 -10.64
N CYS A 51 -11.95 2.02 -10.01
CA CYS A 51 -11.52 2.37 -8.66
C CYS A 51 -9.99 2.47 -8.50
N GLN A 52 -9.28 2.88 -9.56
CA GLN A 52 -7.84 3.10 -9.53
C GLN A 52 -7.52 4.47 -8.93
N LEU A 53 -6.89 4.46 -7.75
CA LEU A 53 -6.20 5.58 -7.13
C LEU A 53 -4.73 5.57 -7.57
N GLU A 54 -4.18 6.74 -7.83
CA GLU A 54 -2.74 6.91 -8.05
C GLU A 54 -2.20 8.04 -7.18
N ALA A 55 -1.05 7.80 -6.57
CA ALA A 55 -0.32 8.79 -5.80
C ALA A 55 1.17 8.75 -6.14
N LYS A 56 1.82 9.92 -6.12
CA LYS A 56 3.25 10.08 -6.31
C LYS A 56 3.86 10.76 -5.09
N HIS A 57 5.06 10.35 -4.74
CA HIS A 57 5.84 11.04 -3.72
C HIS A 57 6.41 12.34 -4.30
N LYS A 58 6.37 13.42 -3.53
CA LYS A 58 6.74 14.77 -4.03
C LYS A 58 8.23 14.93 -4.32
N ASN A 59 9.07 14.19 -3.59
CA ASN A 59 10.53 14.36 -3.59
C ASN A 59 11.30 13.11 -4.05
N SER A 60 10.63 12.13 -4.67
CA SER A 60 11.29 10.93 -5.21
C SER A 60 10.52 10.40 -6.42
N SER A 61 11.09 9.41 -7.11
CA SER A 61 10.42 8.67 -8.19
C SER A 61 9.37 7.67 -7.69
N ALA A 62 9.09 7.65 -6.37
CA ALA A 62 8.16 6.71 -5.78
C ALA A 62 6.72 6.96 -6.22
N ASN A 63 6.03 5.89 -6.60
CA ASN A 63 4.63 5.90 -6.97
C ASN A 63 3.87 4.74 -6.30
N LEU A 64 2.57 4.96 -6.14
CA LEU A 64 1.64 4.03 -5.54
C LEU A 64 0.35 4.03 -6.38
N SER A 65 -0.15 2.84 -6.67
CA SER A 65 -1.47 2.61 -7.22
C SER A 65 -2.25 1.68 -6.31
N ILE A 66 -3.52 2.00 -6.04
CA ILE A 66 -4.46 1.14 -5.32
C ILE A 66 -5.68 0.98 -6.21
N SER A 67 -6.10 -0.26 -6.46
CA SER A 67 -7.31 -0.57 -7.24
C SER A 67 -8.09 -1.73 -6.62
N VAL A 68 -9.32 -1.93 -7.10
CA VAL A 68 -10.19 -3.02 -6.67
C VAL A 68 -10.07 -4.18 -7.68
N GLY A 69 -9.88 -5.40 -7.17
CA GLY A 69 -10.01 -6.64 -7.93
C GLY A 69 -11.48 -7.08 -7.98
N TYR A 70 -12.00 -7.31 -9.18
CA TYR A 70 -13.41 -7.68 -9.40
C TYR A 70 -13.61 -9.20 -9.64
N SER A 71 -12.61 -9.99 -9.28
CA SER A 71 -12.58 -11.45 -9.42
C SER A 71 -12.30 -12.09 -8.06
N GLU A 72 -12.42 -13.41 -7.96
CA GLU A 72 -12.07 -14.17 -6.75
C GLU A 72 -10.62 -13.95 -6.33
N TYR A 73 -10.35 -13.95 -5.02
CA TYR A 73 -9.03 -13.60 -4.46
C TYR A 73 -7.87 -14.40 -5.07
N LEU A 74 -8.04 -15.72 -5.25
CA LEU A 74 -7.01 -16.58 -5.85
C LEU A 74 -6.77 -16.27 -7.32
N GLN A 75 -7.82 -15.90 -8.07
CA GLN A 75 -7.68 -15.47 -9.45
C GLN A 75 -6.91 -14.15 -9.53
N VAL A 76 -7.26 -13.18 -8.69
CA VAL A 76 -6.55 -11.89 -8.63
C VAL A 76 -5.08 -12.10 -8.27
N LEU A 77 -4.77 -12.99 -7.32
CA LEU A 77 -3.38 -13.35 -7.02
C LEU A 77 -2.62 -13.83 -8.25
N SER A 78 -3.18 -14.80 -8.98
CA SER A 78 -2.56 -15.36 -10.19
C SER A 78 -2.36 -14.32 -11.29
N GLU A 79 -3.37 -13.50 -11.57
CA GLU A 79 -3.30 -12.39 -12.54
C GLU A 79 -2.22 -11.35 -12.18
N HIS A 80 -1.86 -11.26 -10.90
CA HIS A 80 -0.85 -10.34 -10.38
C HIS A 80 0.48 -11.00 -10.06
N GLY A 81 0.73 -12.20 -10.59
CA GLY A 81 2.03 -12.86 -10.59
C GLY A 81 2.32 -13.67 -9.33
N PHE A 82 1.32 -13.96 -8.49
CA PHE A 82 1.47 -14.87 -7.36
C PHE A 82 1.11 -16.30 -7.77
N ASP A 83 1.84 -17.26 -7.22
CA ASP A 83 1.58 -18.69 -7.39
C ASP A 83 1.85 -19.44 -6.08
N TYR A 84 1.35 -20.68 -5.99
CA TYR A 84 1.60 -21.57 -4.86
C TYR A 84 2.45 -22.75 -5.31
N PHE A 85 3.73 -22.74 -4.95
CA PHE A 85 4.71 -23.73 -5.38
C PHE A 85 5.47 -24.28 -4.17
N ASN A 86 5.70 -25.60 -4.14
CA ASN A 86 6.42 -26.27 -3.04
C ASN A 86 5.93 -25.89 -1.64
N GLN A 87 4.60 -25.84 -1.45
CA GLN A 87 3.94 -25.49 -0.18
C GLN A 87 4.18 -24.05 0.29
N GLN A 88 4.63 -23.16 -0.61
CA GLN A 88 4.92 -21.76 -0.33
C GLN A 88 4.24 -20.85 -1.35
N TRP A 89 3.81 -19.69 -0.89
CA TRP A 89 3.40 -18.62 -1.79
C TRP A 89 4.64 -17.94 -2.35
N VAL A 90 4.61 -17.71 -3.66
CA VAL A 90 5.72 -17.12 -4.39
C VAL A 90 5.21 -16.08 -5.37
N THR A 91 6.07 -15.14 -5.75
CA THR A 91 5.88 -14.34 -6.96
C THR A 91 6.71 -14.93 -8.10
N VAL A 92 6.12 -14.97 -9.29
CA VAL A 92 6.76 -15.48 -10.50
C VAL A 92 7.17 -14.31 -11.38
N GLY A 93 8.49 -14.15 -11.53
CA GLY A 93 9.10 -13.17 -12.42
C GLY A 93 9.28 -13.70 -13.86
N ARG A 94 9.87 -12.86 -14.72
CA ARG A 94 10.28 -13.28 -16.06
C ARG A 94 11.34 -14.39 -15.97
N GLN A 95 11.35 -15.27 -16.99
CA GLN A 95 12.25 -16.43 -17.09
C GLN A 95 12.11 -17.46 -15.96
N GLY A 96 10.98 -17.46 -15.24
CA GLY A 96 10.74 -18.42 -14.16
C GLY A 96 11.54 -18.13 -12.89
N ALA A 97 12.00 -16.89 -12.70
CA ALA A 97 12.49 -16.44 -11.41
C ALA A 97 11.35 -16.54 -10.38
N ILE A 98 11.67 -17.06 -9.19
CA ILE A 98 10.71 -17.29 -8.11
C ILE A 98 11.24 -16.57 -6.87
N GLU A 99 10.42 -15.70 -6.30
CA GLU A 99 10.69 -15.04 -5.02
C GLU A 99 9.61 -15.42 -4.02
N ILE A 100 9.97 -15.52 -2.74
CA ILE A 100 9.00 -15.87 -1.69
C ILE A 100 8.06 -14.68 -1.48
N ALA A 101 6.76 -14.93 -1.56
CA ALA A 101 5.75 -13.95 -1.19
C ALA A 101 5.52 -13.97 0.33
N GLU A 102 5.41 -12.79 0.91
CA GLU A 102 5.21 -12.58 2.34
C GLU A 102 3.70 -12.48 2.65
N PRO A 103 3.17 -13.31 3.58
CA PRO A 103 1.83 -13.10 4.10
C PRO A 103 1.77 -11.83 4.96
N VAL A 104 0.85 -10.94 4.63
CA VAL A 104 0.69 -9.64 5.29
C VAL A 104 -0.71 -9.50 5.88
N LYS A 105 -0.82 -8.74 6.97
CA LYS A 105 -2.09 -8.42 7.62
C LYS A 105 -2.09 -6.97 8.11
N PHE A 106 -3.08 -6.21 7.66
CA PHE A 106 -3.27 -4.80 7.98
C PHE A 106 -4.70 -4.56 8.45
N LYS A 107 -4.92 -4.46 9.78
CA LYS A 107 -6.25 -4.28 10.37
C LYS A 107 -7.26 -5.31 9.85
N HIS A 108 -8.18 -4.89 8.97
CA HIS A 108 -9.24 -5.70 8.37
C HIS A 108 -8.81 -6.39 7.06
N TRP A 109 -7.62 -6.08 6.55
CA TRP A 109 -7.07 -6.63 5.32
C TRP A 109 -6.04 -7.73 5.62
N GLN A 110 -6.02 -8.77 4.81
CA GLN A 110 -4.97 -9.79 4.83
C GLN A 110 -4.66 -10.21 3.40
N GLY A 111 -3.44 -10.65 3.16
CA GLY A 111 -3.10 -11.19 1.86
C GLY A 111 -1.63 -11.47 1.67
N LEU A 112 -1.12 -11.22 0.46
CA LEU A 112 0.26 -11.49 0.09
C LEU A 112 0.92 -10.22 -0.43
N LYS A 113 2.17 -10.01 -0.03
CA LYS A 113 3.11 -9.03 -0.58
C LYS A 113 4.19 -9.80 -1.34
N GLY A 114 4.61 -9.30 -2.48
CA GLY A 114 5.79 -9.81 -3.16
C GLY A 114 6.26 -8.85 -4.23
N THR A 115 7.47 -9.09 -4.72
CA THR A 115 8.05 -8.28 -5.78
C THR A 115 7.82 -9.00 -7.11
N VAL A 116 7.32 -8.25 -8.09
CA VAL A 116 6.96 -8.77 -9.42
C VAL A 116 7.68 -7.93 -10.46
N ALA A 117 8.38 -8.59 -11.37
CA ALA A 117 9.21 -7.92 -12.36
C ALA A 117 8.39 -7.62 -13.64
N VAL A 118 8.06 -6.35 -13.90
CA VAL A 118 7.31 -5.94 -15.10
C VAL A 118 8.15 -5.07 -16.04
N GLY A 119 7.75 -5.01 -17.31
CA GLY A 119 8.46 -4.20 -18.30
C GLY A 119 8.33 -2.70 -18.02
N CYS A 120 9.46 -2.02 -17.90
CA CYS A 120 9.56 -0.59 -17.68
C CYS A 120 9.78 0.18 -18.98
N HIS A 121 9.17 1.35 -19.06
CA HIS A 121 9.31 2.26 -20.18
C HIS A 121 9.58 3.69 -19.66
N ASP A 122 10.44 4.42 -20.35
CA ASP A 122 10.62 5.87 -20.20
C ASP A 122 10.16 6.61 -21.46
N ASP A 123 10.40 7.93 -21.52
CA ASP A 123 10.05 8.76 -22.68
C ASP A 123 10.79 8.34 -23.97
N GLY A 124 11.86 7.54 -23.86
CA GLY A 124 12.64 6.98 -24.96
C GLY A 124 12.22 5.56 -25.37
N GLY A 125 11.34 4.89 -24.61
CA GLY A 125 10.81 3.57 -24.91
C GLY A 125 11.09 2.55 -23.81
N TYR A 126 11.20 1.28 -24.18
CA TYR A 126 11.43 0.19 -23.22
C TYR A 126 12.85 0.25 -22.64
N ILE A 127 12.96 0.38 -21.31
CA ILE A 127 14.25 0.49 -20.61
C ILE A 127 14.65 -0.77 -19.84
N GLY A 128 13.82 -1.81 -19.86
CA GLY A 128 14.14 -3.08 -19.23
C GLY A 128 13.02 -3.58 -18.33
N ILE A 129 13.40 -4.29 -17.28
CA ILE A 129 12.48 -4.89 -16.32
C ILE A 129 12.71 -4.21 -14.98
N CYS A 130 11.66 -3.64 -14.39
CA CYS A 130 11.74 -3.13 -13.03
C CYS A 130 11.01 -4.05 -12.06
N PRO A 131 11.55 -4.23 -10.84
CA PRO A 131 10.78 -4.80 -9.74
C PRO A 131 9.69 -3.81 -9.32
N HIS A 132 8.47 -4.32 -9.13
CA HIS A 132 7.38 -3.60 -8.49
C HIS A 132 6.93 -4.40 -7.29
N ASP A 133 6.76 -3.73 -6.16
CA ASP A 133 6.09 -4.33 -5.02
C ASP A 133 4.60 -4.41 -5.33
N VAL A 134 4.06 -5.60 -5.23
CA VAL A 134 2.63 -5.87 -5.41
C VAL A 134 2.09 -6.45 -4.13
N LEU A 135 0.98 -5.90 -3.65
CA LEU A 135 0.21 -6.47 -2.56
C LEU A 135 -1.19 -6.79 -3.08
N VAL A 136 -1.67 -8.00 -2.81
CA VAL A 136 -3.05 -8.40 -3.09
C VAL A 136 -3.71 -8.76 -1.78
N LEU A 137 -4.62 -7.91 -1.34
CA LEU A 137 -5.30 -7.98 -0.06
C LEU A 137 -6.76 -8.37 -0.26
N ARG A 138 -7.32 -9.12 0.67
CA ARG A 138 -8.76 -9.34 0.82
C ARG A 138 -9.22 -8.97 2.21
N GLU A 139 -10.51 -8.74 2.37
CA GLU A 139 -11.10 -8.56 3.70
C GLU A 139 -10.91 -9.84 4.54
N SER A 140 -10.45 -9.68 5.79
CA SER A 140 -10.06 -10.79 6.67
C SER A 140 -11.26 -11.58 7.20
N SER A 141 -12.41 -10.91 7.33
CA SER A 141 -13.64 -11.49 7.86
C SER A 141 -14.51 -12.18 6.81
N MET A 142 -14.13 -12.12 5.53
CA MET A 142 -14.94 -12.63 4.42
C MET A 142 -14.06 -13.49 3.49
N GLN A 143 -14.53 -14.69 3.16
CA GLN A 143 -13.77 -15.61 2.31
C GLN A 143 -13.55 -15.03 0.91
N ASP A 144 -14.60 -14.45 0.34
CA ASP A 144 -14.62 -13.74 -0.96
C ASP A 144 -15.01 -12.27 -0.77
N GLY A 145 -14.42 -11.63 0.24
CA GLY A 145 -14.57 -10.19 0.42
C GLY A 145 -13.90 -9.39 -0.69
N ASN A 146 -14.06 -8.07 -0.64
CA ASN A 146 -13.41 -7.16 -1.58
C ASN A 146 -11.92 -7.43 -1.67
N VAL A 147 -11.37 -7.32 -2.87
CA VAL A 147 -9.94 -7.51 -3.12
C VAL A 147 -9.33 -6.16 -3.47
N LEU A 148 -8.25 -5.79 -2.80
CA LEU A 148 -7.43 -4.62 -3.15
C LEU A 148 -6.13 -5.09 -3.78
N ILE A 149 -5.78 -4.45 -4.89
CA ILE A 149 -4.51 -4.62 -5.58
C ILE A 149 -3.73 -3.33 -5.36
N ILE A 150 -2.54 -3.45 -4.78
CA ILE A 150 -1.65 -2.34 -4.54
C ILE A 150 -0.39 -2.58 -5.33
N LYS A 151 0.04 -1.59 -6.11
CA LYS A 151 1.31 -1.61 -6.81
C LYS A 151 2.12 -0.41 -6.37
N SER A 152 3.36 -0.64 -6.00
CA SER A 152 4.29 0.42 -5.60
C SER A 152 5.62 0.24 -6.30
N PHE A 153 6.24 1.36 -6.61
CA PHE A 153 7.56 1.40 -7.23
C PHE A 153 8.33 2.58 -6.70
N SER A 154 9.63 2.40 -6.51
CA SER A 154 10.59 3.47 -6.31
C SER A 154 11.94 3.02 -6.87
N GLU A 155 12.69 3.91 -7.50
CA GLU A 155 14.06 3.62 -7.94
C GLU A 155 15.03 3.51 -6.76
N THR A 156 14.66 4.09 -5.62
CA THR A 156 15.39 4.02 -4.36
C THR A 156 14.64 3.16 -3.37
N GLU A 157 15.34 2.54 -2.42
CA GLU A 157 14.69 1.79 -1.35
C GLU A 157 13.75 2.73 -0.54
N MET A 158 12.45 2.43 -0.59
CA MET A 158 11.41 3.15 0.15
C MET A 158 10.45 2.13 0.74
N ASP A 159 10.20 2.25 2.04
CA ASP A 159 9.19 1.47 2.72
C ASP A 159 7.82 2.15 2.58
N PHE A 160 6.86 1.42 2.02
CA PHE A 160 5.47 1.86 1.82
C PHE A 160 4.53 1.40 2.95
N SER A 161 5.08 0.70 3.95
CA SER A 161 4.30 0.15 5.07
C SER A 161 3.59 1.24 5.87
N ASP A 162 4.11 2.46 5.89
CA ASP A 162 3.46 3.62 6.51
C ASP A 162 2.09 3.93 5.86
N ILE A 163 1.96 3.76 4.55
CA ILE A 163 0.70 3.91 3.81
C ILE A 163 -0.17 2.66 3.96
N TYR A 164 0.41 1.47 3.78
CA TYR A 164 -0.37 0.21 3.82
C TYR A 164 -1.10 0.04 5.15
N ASN A 165 -0.47 0.41 6.26
CA ASN A 165 -1.06 0.35 7.60
C ASN A 165 -2.26 1.31 7.81
N THR A 166 -2.45 2.28 6.91
CA THR A 166 -3.58 3.22 6.98
C THR A 166 -4.83 2.71 6.27
N LEU A 167 -4.72 1.64 5.47
CA LEU A 167 -5.81 1.07 4.70
C LEU A 167 -6.92 0.53 5.60
N GLU A 168 -8.14 0.95 5.30
CA GLU A 168 -9.35 0.55 6.02
C GLU A 168 -10.49 0.33 5.01
N ALA A 169 -11.41 -0.58 5.30
CA ALA A 169 -12.63 -0.73 4.53
C ALA A 169 -13.52 0.53 4.70
N ALA A 170 -14.27 0.89 3.65
CA ALA A 170 -15.17 2.04 3.65
C ALA A 170 -16.54 1.65 3.09
N TYR A 171 -17.47 1.30 3.96
CA TYR A 171 -18.86 0.96 3.59
C TYR A 171 -19.78 2.18 3.67
#